data_AF-A0A8K0AA09-F1
#
_entry.id   AF-A0A8K0AA09-F1
#
_cell.length_a   1.000
_cell.length_b   1.000
_cell.length_c   1.000
_cell.angle_alpha   90.00
_cell.angle_beta   90.00
_cell.angle_gamma   90.00
#
_symmetry.space_group_name_H-M   'P 1'
#
loop_
_entity.id
_entity.type
_entity.pdbx_description
1 polymer ?
#
loop_
_entity_poly.entity_id
_entity_poly.type
_entity_poly.pdbx_seq_one_letter_code
_entity_poly.pdbx_strand_id
1 'polypeptide(L)'
;MLQLALRCCIFLRRSDRFFGVSTTRMGIQGLAKLIGDHAPGAMKENEIKNYFGRKVAIDASMSIYQFLIAVRQDGNMLTNDAGEATSHLMGMFYRTIRMVDNGIKPVYVFDGKPPNMKSGELAKRAERREEAQKALEKAEEAGEAEDVNKFQKRLVKVTKEHNAECKKLLTLMGIPYVDAPCEAEAQCAELAKKGKVYASGTEDMDVLTFGTNIMLRHLTFSEARKMPIKEYYYDRLLAELDLTQDQFIDLCILLGCDYCDSIRGIGPKRAIELIRQHKSIEEILKHIDTKKFPVPEDWPYDQARRLFKEPEVTPADQLEVGSSSCAKLCLFLCFLLL
;
A
#
# COMPACT_ATOMS: atom_id res chain seq x y z
N MET A 1 -5.95 3.16 -36.21
CA MET A 1 -6.26 2.34 -35.02
C MET A 1 -5.15 2.34 -33.96
N LEU A 2 -3.86 2.21 -34.32
CA LEU A 2 -2.76 2.58 -33.41
C LEU A 2 -2.94 4.00 -32.85
N GLN A 3 -3.56 4.90 -33.63
CA GLN A 3 -3.91 6.28 -33.26
C GLN A 3 -5.01 6.43 -32.18
N LEU A 4 -5.91 5.47 -31.94
CA LEU A 4 -6.94 5.61 -30.90
C LEU A 4 -6.38 5.17 -29.53
N ALA A 5 -5.63 4.06 -29.52
CA ALA A 5 -4.80 3.65 -28.39
C ALA A 5 -3.70 4.68 -28.10
N LEU A 6 -3.04 5.24 -29.13
CA LEU A 6 -2.14 6.40 -28.96
C LEU A 6 -2.90 7.64 -28.49
N ARG A 7 -4.15 7.89 -28.90
CA ARG A 7 -4.92 9.05 -28.40
C ARG A 7 -5.25 8.90 -26.93
N CYS A 8 -5.66 7.73 -26.43
CA CYS A 8 -5.79 7.48 -24.99
C CYS A 8 -4.45 7.55 -24.24
N CYS A 9 -3.37 6.99 -24.80
CA CYS A 9 -2.02 7.08 -24.21
C CYS A 9 -1.43 8.51 -24.24
N ILE A 10 -1.77 9.33 -25.23
CA ILE A 10 -1.38 10.76 -25.33
C ILE A 10 -2.27 11.60 -24.40
N PHE A 11 -3.53 11.23 -24.20
CA PHE A 11 -4.46 11.93 -23.32
C PHE A 11 -4.04 11.83 -21.84
N LEU A 12 -3.60 10.63 -21.40
CA LEU A 12 -3.06 10.42 -20.06
C LEU A 12 -1.64 10.97 -19.85
N ARG A 13 -0.91 11.35 -20.91
CA ARG A 13 0.39 12.05 -20.80
C ARG A 13 0.25 13.51 -20.39
N ARG A 14 -0.96 14.10 -20.43
CA ARG A 14 -1.18 15.53 -20.17
C ARG A 14 -1.78 15.88 -18.80
N SER A 15 -2.36 14.93 -18.05
CA SER A 15 -3.09 15.27 -16.81
C SER A 15 -2.25 15.33 -15.54
N ASP A 16 -1.05 14.74 -15.50
CA ASP A 16 -0.31 14.60 -14.24
C ASP A 16 0.87 15.59 -14.16
N ARG A 17 0.55 16.89 -14.08
CA ARG A 17 1.48 17.85 -13.49
C ARG A 17 1.38 17.76 -11.96
N PHE A 18 2.52 17.42 -11.34
CA PHE A 18 2.89 17.71 -9.95
C PHE A 18 1.74 17.85 -8.95
N PHE A 19 1.35 16.77 -8.27
CA PHE A 19 0.66 16.93 -6.99
C PHE A 19 1.07 15.82 -6.01
N GLY A 20 1.72 16.26 -4.93
CA GLY A 20 2.03 15.44 -3.78
C GLY A 20 0.75 14.86 -3.21
N VAL A 21 0.70 13.53 -3.10
CA VAL A 21 -0.35 12.86 -2.35
C VAL A 21 -0.20 13.33 -0.90
N SER A 22 -1.18 14.11 -0.43
CA SER A 22 -1.37 14.43 0.98
C SER A 22 -1.17 13.15 1.77
N THR A 23 -0.17 13.12 2.65
CA THR A 23 0.24 11.96 3.46
C THR A 23 -0.92 11.51 4.36
N THR A 24 -1.82 10.70 3.83
CA THR A 24 -2.71 9.87 4.63
C THR A 24 -1.83 8.93 5.44
N ARG A 25 -1.97 8.94 6.77
CA ARG A 25 -1.36 7.96 7.69
C ARG A 25 -1.78 6.56 7.22
N MET A 26 -0.88 5.85 6.56
CA MET A 26 -1.04 4.46 6.19
C MET A 26 0.30 3.78 6.48
N GLY A 27 0.24 2.68 7.23
CA GLY A 27 1.42 1.95 7.67
C GLY A 27 2.16 2.55 8.85
N ILE A 28 3.48 2.34 8.83
CA ILE A 28 4.38 2.79 9.89
C ILE A 28 4.86 4.22 9.64
N GLN A 29 4.57 5.12 10.58
CA GLN A 29 4.86 6.54 10.44
C GLN A 29 6.36 6.84 10.35
N GLY A 30 6.80 7.49 9.28
CA GLY A 30 8.18 7.92 9.12
C GLY A 30 9.21 6.81 8.89
N LEU A 31 8.78 5.54 8.76
CA LEU A 31 9.68 4.40 8.60
C LEU A 31 10.56 4.53 7.34
N ALA A 32 9.99 4.90 6.21
CA ALA A 32 10.76 5.06 4.97
C ALA A 32 11.90 6.09 5.09
N LYS A 33 11.68 7.18 5.84
CA LYS A 33 12.72 8.18 6.12
C LYS A 33 13.77 7.63 7.08
N LEU A 34 13.35 6.97 8.16
CA LEU A 34 14.25 6.35 9.11
C LEU A 34 15.18 5.33 8.43
N ILE A 35 14.65 4.51 7.52
CA ILE A 35 15.45 3.58 6.71
C ILE A 35 16.44 4.35 5.83
N GLY A 36 16.03 5.43 5.18
CA GLY A 36 16.94 6.27 4.39
C GLY A 36 18.08 6.89 5.20
N ASP A 37 17.81 7.28 6.44
CA ASP A 37 18.80 7.93 7.30
C ASP A 37 19.73 6.92 7.99
N HIS A 38 19.25 5.71 8.33
CA HIS A 38 19.97 4.75 9.19
C HIS A 38 20.31 3.40 8.55
N ALA A 39 19.66 3.03 7.44
CA ALA A 39 19.89 1.78 6.72
C ALA A 39 19.83 1.96 5.18
N PRO A 40 20.60 2.91 4.60
CA PRO A 40 20.51 3.22 3.18
C PRO A 40 20.91 2.05 2.26
N GLY A 41 21.79 1.13 2.70
CA GLY A 41 22.20 -0.02 1.88
C GLY A 41 21.15 -1.14 1.83
N ALA A 42 20.10 -1.04 2.64
CA ALA A 42 18.90 -1.85 2.54
C ALA A 42 17.95 -1.39 1.42
N MET A 43 18.20 -0.22 0.82
CA MET A 43 17.38 0.32 -0.26
C MET A 43 18.11 0.29 -1.62
N LYS A 44 17.35 0.04 -2.68
CA LYS A 44 17.86 0.15 -4.05
C LYS A 44 16.78 0.70 -4.97
N GLU A 45 17.19 1.46 -5.98
CA GLU A 45 16.31 1.89 -7.06
C GLU A 45 16.61 1.07 -8.32
N ASN A 46 15.56 0.60 -9.00
CA ASN A 46 15.67 -0.15 -10.25
C ASN A 46 14.56 0.20 -11.24
N GLU A 47 14.83 -0.04 -12.52
CA GLU A 47 13.83 0.08 -13.57
C GLU A 47 12.92 -1.15 -13.61
N ILE A 48 11.67 -0.97 -14.06
CA ILE A 48 10.68 -2.04 -14.17
C ILE A 48 11.13 -3.21 -15.06
N LYS A 49 11.99 -2.95 -16.05
CA LYS A 49 12.56 -3.96 -16.96
C LYS A 49 13.45 -4.99 -16.23
N ASN A 50 14.01 -4.64 -15.07
CA ASN A 50 14.90 -5.52 -14.31
C ASN A 50 14.14 -6.64 -13.58
N TYR A 51 12.80 -6.63 -13.63
CA TYR A 51 11.94 -7.61 -12.95
C TYR A 51 11.34 -8.64 -13.92
N PHE A 52 11.90 -8.78 -15.13
CA PHE A 52 11.46 -9.77 -16.09
C PHE A 52 11.45 -11.18 -15.49
N GLY A 53 10.33 -11.89 -15.66
CA GLY A 53 10.12 -13.25 -15.15
C GLY A 53 9.80 -13.34 -13.66
N ARG A 54 9.91 -12.25 -12.90
CA ARG A 54 9.64 -12.23 -11.45
C ARG A 54 8.13 -12.30 -11.18
N LYS A 55 7.75 -13.15 -10.23
CA LYS A 55 6.39 -13.18 -9.66
C LYS A 55 6.31 -12.19 -8.51
N VAL A 56 5.29 -11.34 -8.45
CA VAL A 56 5.17 -10.33 -7.38
C VAL A 56 3.75 -10.37 -6.82
N ALA A 57 3.62 -10.44 -5.49
CA ALA A 57 2.33 -10.32 -4.82
C ALA A 57 1.99 -8.84 -4.64
N ILE A 58 0.89 -8.38 -5.22
CA ILE A 58 0.48 -6.97 -5.24
C ILE A 58 -0.67 -6.78 -4.26
N ASP A 59 -0.52 -5.84 -3.34
CA ASP A 59 -1.61 -5.39 -2.48
C ASP A 59 -2.69 -4.68 -3.34
N ALA A 60 -3.83 -5.35 -3.51
CA ALA A 60 -4.90 -4.87 -4.35
C ALA A 60 -5.65 -3.69 -3.71
N SER A 61 -5.86 -3.72 -2.40
CA SER A 61 -6.60 -2.68 -1.68
C SER A 61 -5.88 -1.34 -1.74
N MET A 62 -4.57 -1.34 -1.47
CA MET A 62 -3.72 -0.15 -1.58
C MET A 62 -3.69 0.35 -3.03
N SER A 63 -3.60 -0.57 -4.01
CA SER A 63 -3.62 -0.23 -5.44
C SER A 63 -4.93 0.43 -5.87
N ILE A 64 -6.07 -0.14 -5.51
CA ILE A 64 -7.40 0.38 -5.87
C ILE A 64 -7.60 1.77 -5.28
N TYR A 65 -7.22 1.97 -4.02
CA TYR A 65 -7.26 3.28 -3.37
C TYR A 65 -6.45 4.33 -4.14
N GLN A 66 -5.23 3.98 -4.57
CA GLN A 66 -4.39 4.87 -5.39
C GLN A 66 -5.04 5.18 -6.74
N PHE A 67 -5.67 4.19 -7.38
CA PHE A 67 -6.29 4.39 -8.68
C PHE A 67 -7.49 5.34 -8.60
N LEU A 68 -8.34 5.20 -7.59
CA LEU A 68 -9.48 6.10 -7.35
C LEU A 68 -9.05 7.56 -7.07
N ILE A 69 -7.86 7.75 -6.47
CA ILE A 69 -7.31 9.09 -6.21
C ILE A 69 -6.64 9.67 -7.47
N ALA A 70 -5.82 8.87 -8.14
CA ALA A 70 -4.93 9.36 -9.20
C ALA A 70 -5.58 9.38 -10.59
N VAL A 71 -6.47 8.44 -10.89
CA VAL A 71 -7.09 8.32 -12.22
C VAL A 71 -8.33 9.19 -12.26
N ARG A 72 -8.18 10.41 -12.76
CA ARG A 72 -9.22 11.45 -12.82
C ARG A 72 -9.18 12.17 -14.16
N GLN A 73 -10.32 12.70 -14.60
CA GLN A 73 -10.44 13.56 -15.78
C GLN A 73 -10.90 14.94 -15.34
N ASP A 74 -10.12 15.97 -15.68
CA ASP A 74 -10.38 17.37 -15.31
C ASP A 74 -10.63 17.57 -13.80
N GLY A 75 -9.98 16.76 -12.96
CA GLY A 75 -10.13 16.78 -11.51
C GLY A 75 -11.23 15.87 -10.96
N ASN A 76 -12.17 15.46 -11.81
CA ASN A 76 -13.28 14.60 -11.43
C ASN A 76 -12.94 13.12 -11.55
N MET A 77 -13.60 12.28 -10.74
CA MET A 77 -13.49 10.83 -10.84
C MET A 77 -14.03 10.37 -12.21
N LEU A 78 -13.41 9.37 -12.82
CA LEU A 78 -13.96 8.78 -14.04
C LEU A 78 -15.22 8.02 -13.67
N THR A 79 -16.32 8.29 -14.38
CA THR A 79 -17.58 7.59 -14.21
C THR A 79 -18.12 7.07 -15.53
N ASN A 80 -18.99 6.06 -15.47
CA ASN A 80 -19.83 5.69 -16.61
C ASN A 80 -21.05 6.63 -16.71
N ASP A 81 -21.93 6.37 -17.69
CA ASP A 81 -23.16 7.15 -17.91
C ASP A 81 -24.14 7.09 -16.72
N ALA A 82 -24.03 6.06 -15.87
CA ALA A 82 -24.79 5.91 -14.64
C ALA A 82 -24.17 6.64 -13.43
N GLY A 83 -23.02 7.30 -13.61
CA GLY A 83 -22.31 8.00 -12.53
C GLY A 83 -21.46 7.08 -11.63
N GLU A 84 -21.32 5.80 -11.98
CA GLU A 84 -20.54 4.83 -11.21
C GLU A 84 -19.04 4.98 -11.51
N ALA A 85 -18.19 4.87 -10.49
CA ALA A 85 -16.75 5.00 -10.63
C ALA A 85 -16.17 3.97 -11.61
N THR A 86 -15.20 4.37 -12.44
CA THR A 86 -14.47 3.46 -13.35
C THR A 86 -12.95 3.58 -13.24
N SER A 87 -12.47 4.50 -12.40
CA SER A 87 -11.05 4.78 -12.18
C SER A 87 -10.26 3.56 -11.69
N HIS A 88 -10.84 2.71 -10.83
CA HIS A 88 -10.20 1.48 -10.34
C HIS A 88 -10.02 0.44 -11.45
N LEU A 89 -10.99 0.29 -12.35
CA LEU A 89 -10.89 -0.62 -13.49
C LEU A 89 -9.81 -0.18 -14.47
N MET A 90 -9.79 1.12 -14.83
CA MET A 90 -8.77 1.68 -15.71
C MET A 90 -7.37 1.58 -15.11
N GLY A 91 -7.23 1.94 -13.83
CA GLY A 91 -5.97 1.80 -13.10
C GLY A 91 -5.50 0.35 -13.08
N MET A 92 -6.37 -0.58 -12.66
CA MET A 92 -6.06 -2.01 -12.60
C MET A 92 -5.64 -2.55 -13.96
N PHE A 93 -6.41 -2.26 -15.02
CA PHE A 93 -6.13 -2.73 -16.38
C PHE A 93 -4.77 -2.26 -16.90
N TYR A 94 -4.53 -0.95 -16.94
CA TYR A 94 -3.31 -0.41 -17.54
C TYR A 94 -2.05 -0.70 -16.72
N ARG A 95 -2.15 -0.71 -15.38
CA ARG A 95 -1.01 -1.07 -14.52
C ARG A 95 -0.65 -2.53 -14.63
N THR A 96 -1.65 -3.40 -14.68
CA THR A 96 -1.42 -4.84 -14.87
C THR A 96 -0.78 -5.11 -16.23
N ILE A 97 -1.27 -4.49 -17.30
CA ILE A 97 -0.65 -4.61 -18.64
C ILE A 97 0.80 -4.16 -18.60
N ARG A 98 1.10 -3.00 -18.02
CA ARG A 98 2.48 -2.50 -17.90
C ARG A 98 3.40 -3.52 -17.21
N MET A 99 2.93 -4.14 -16.13
CA MET A 99 3.71 -5.17 -15.42
C MET A 99 3.94 -6.40 -16.32
N VAL A 100 2.87 -6.93 -16.92
CA VAL A 100 2.95 -8.12 -17.78
C VAL A 100 3.81 -7.89 -19.02
N ASP A 101 3.71 -6.71 -19.64
CA ASP A 101 4.52 -6.30 -20.80
C ASP A 101 6.03 -6.23 -20.48
N ASN A 102 6.38 -5.90 -19.23
CA ASN A 102 7.75 -5.98 -18.72
C ASN A 102 8.12 -7.38 -18.20
N GLY A 103 7.29 -8.40 -18.45
CA GLY A 103 7.51 -9.78 -18.06
C GLY A 103 7.30 -10.07 -16.58
N ILE A 104 6.74 -9.14 -15.81
CA ILE A 104 6.36 -9.36 -14.40
C ILE A 104 5.09 -10.20 -14.38
N LYS A 105 5.02 -11.14 -13.44
CA LYS A 105 3.87 -12.03 -13.23
C LYS A 105 3.15 -11.60 -11.94
N PRO A 106 2.20 -10.64 -12.01
CA PRO A 106 1.52 -10.17 -10.82
C PRO A 106 0.53 -11.22 -10.31
N VAL A 107 0.43 -11.32 -8.99
CA VAL A 107 -0.70 -11.94 -8.28
C VAL A 107 -1.29 -10.91 -7.34
N TYR A 108 -2.55 -10.55 -7.51
CA TYR A 108 -3.20 -9.56 -6.66
C TYR A 108 -3.71 -10.21 -5.37
N VAL A 109 -3.56 -9.52 -4.24
CA VAL A 109 -4.03 -9.98 -2.94
C VAL A 109 -5.04 -8.97 -2.42
N PHE A 110 -6.26 -9.43 -2.16
CA PHE A 110 -7.35 -8.60 -1.65
C PHE A 110 -7.51 -8.79 -0.15
N ASP A 111 -7.84 -7.71 0.56
CA ASP A 111 -8.14 -7.77 1.99
C ASP A 111 -9.39 -8.61 2.27
N GLY A 112 -9.32 -9.33 3.39
CA GLY A 112 -10.43 -9.97 4.07
C GLY A 112 -11.03 -9.07 5.15
N LYS A 113 -11.26 -9.67 6.33
CA LYS A 113 -11.84 -8.94 7.46
C LYS A 113 -10.72 -8.19 8.21
N PRO A 114 -10.85 -6.87 8.46
CA PRO A 114 -9.83 -6.14 9.22
C PRO A 114 -9.75 -6.67 10.66
N PRO A 115 -8.57 -6.64 11.28
CA PRO A 115 -8.40 -7.08 12.66
C PRO A 115 -9.10 -6.11 13.62
N ASN A 116 -9.60 -6.62 14.75
CA ASN A 116 -10.33 -5.80 15.74
C ASN A 116 -9.51 -4.59 16.23
N MET A 117 -8.18 -4.74 16.33
CA MET A 117 -7.22 -3.70 16.72
C MET A 117 -7.22 -2.49 15.77
N LYS A 118 -7.55 -2.69 14.50
CA LYS A 118 -7.60 -1.61 13.49
C LYS A 118 -8.84 -0.72 13.63
N SER A 119 -9.80 -1.09 14.49
CA SER A 119 -11.06 -0.35 14.70
C SER A 119 -10.84 1.12 15.08
N GLY A 120 -9.85 1.41 15.92
CA GLY A 120 -9.50 2.78 16.31
C GLY A 120 -9.02 3.63 15.12
N GLU A 121 -8.13 3.10 14.29
CA GLU A 121 -7.67 3.80 13.07
C GLU A 121 -8.80 3.92 12.04
N LEU A 122 -9.67 2.90 11.90
CA LEU A 122 -10.85 2.98 11.04
C LEU A 122 -11.84 4.06 11.48
N ALA A 123 -12.04 4.24 12.80
CA ALA A 123 -12.84 5.33 13.36
C ALA A 123 -12.21 6.70 13.07
N LYS A 124 -10.89 6.86 13.31
CA LYS A 124 -10.14 8.08 12.97
C LYS A 124 -10.19 8.38 11.47
N ARG A 125 -10.22 7.37 10.60
CA ARG A 125 -10.41 7.54 9.14
C ARG A 125 -11.85 7.95 8.80
N ALA A 126 -12.85 7.48 9.54
CA ALA A 126 -14.24 7.90 9.36
C ALA A 126 -14.44 9.36 9.78
N GLU A 127 -13.93 9.75 10.94
CA GLU A 127 -13.99 11.13 11.45
C GLU A 127 -13.33 12.12 10.48
N ARG A 128 -12.10 11.83 10.03
CA ARG A 128 -11.39 12.65 9.02
C ARG A 128 -12.18 12.81 7.71
N ARG A 129 -12.98 11.81 7.33
CA ARG A 129 -13.84 11.91 6.14
C ARG A 129 -15.06 12.79 6.40
N GLU A 130 -15.66 12.70 7.59
CA GLU A 130 -16.76 13.59 7.96
C GLU A 130 -16.31 15.06 8.00
N GLU A 131 -15.14 15.33 8.58
CA GLU A 131 -14.53 16.65 8.57
C GLU A 131 -14.23 17.12 7.14
N ALA A 132 -13.68 16.24 6.29
CA ALA A 132 -13.41 16.56 4.89
C ALA A 132 -14.69 16.81 4.09
N GLN A 133 -15.81 16.16 4.43
CA GLN A 133 -17.10 16.36 3.79
C GLN A 133 -17.63 17.77 4.11
N LYS A 134 -17.62 18.15 5.39
CA LYS A 134 -17.99 19.50 5.83
C LYS A 134 -17.10 20.58 5.20
N ALA A 135 -15.81 20.30 5.03
CA ALA A 135 -14.88 21.21 4.39
C ALA A 135 -15.11 21.30 2.86
N LEU A 136 -15.49 20.20 2.22
CA LEU A 136 -15.84 20.19 0.80
C LEU A 136 -17.07 21.07 0.51
N GLU A 137 -18.14 20.93 1.29
CA GLU A 137 -19.37 21.72 1.12
C GLU A 137 -19.07 23.23 1.18
N LYS A 138 -18.26 23.66 2.16
CA LYS A 138 -17.82 25.06 2.28
C LYS A 138 -16.97 25.52 1.09
N ALA A 139 -16.07 24.66 0.60
CA ALA A 139 -15.23 24.98 -0.55
C ALA A 139 -16.03 25.09 -1.86
N GLU A 140 -17.07 24.25 -2.01
CA GLU A 140 -18.00 24.31 -3.14
C GLU A 140 -18.84 25.59 -3.11
N GLU A 141 -19.35 26.00 -1.95
CA GLU A 141 -20.05 27.28 -1.75
C GLU A 141 -19.14 28.50 -2.05
N ALA A 142 -17.86 28.42 -1.69
CA ALA A 142 -16.88 29.48 -1.92
C ALA A 142 -16.33 29.51 -3.37
N GLY A 143 -16.58 28.47 -4.18
CA GLY A 143 -16.06 28.36 -5.55
C GLY A 143 -14.55 28.08 -5.63
N GLU A 144 -13.94 27.56 -4.56
CA GLU A 144 -12.49 27.31 -4.46
C GLU A 144 -12.10 25.98 -5.10
N ALA A 145 -11.99 25.95 -6.43
CA ALA A 145 -11.80 24.71 -7.21
C ALA A 145 -10.60 23.84 -6.76
N GLU A 146 -9.50 24.43 -6.29
CA GLU A 146 -8.34 23.65 -5.80
C GLU A 146 -8.65 22.90 -4.49
N ASP A 147 -9.32 23.56 -3.55
CA ASP A 147 -9.68 22.96 -2.26
C ASP A 147 -10.82 21.95 -2.41
N VAL A 148 -11.78 22.20 -3.31
CA VAL A 148 -12.80 21.21 -3.72
C VAL A 148 -12.14 19.91 -4.16
N ASN A 149 -11.19 19.99 -5.10
CA ASN A 149 -10.50 18.82 -5.65
C ASN A 149 -9.68 18.07 -4.59
N LYS A 150 -9.07 18.80 -3.65
CA LYS A 150 -8.31 18.25 -2.53
C LYS A 150 -9.21 17.54 -1.51
N PHE A 151 -10.35 18.12 -1.14
CA PHE A 151 -11.28 17.49 -0.19
C PHE A 151 -11.99 16.30 -0.81
N GLN A 152 -12.38 16.36 -2.09
CA GLN A 152 -12.93 15.22 -2.82
C GLN A 152 -11.99 14.00 -2.83
N LYS A 153 -10.67 14.20 -2.95
CA LYS A 153 -9.69 13.11 -2.85
C LYS A 153 -9.65 12.45 -1.46
N ARG A 154 -9.92 13.22 -0.39
CA ARG A 154 -9.94 12.70 0.99
C ARG A 154 -11.18 11.86 1.28
N LEU A 155 -12.26 12.07 0.54
CA LEU A 155 -13.51 11.33 0.68
C LEU A 155 -13.50 9.96 0.00
N VAL A 156 -12.51 9.69 -0.85
CA VAL A 156 -12.38 8.42 -1.57
C VAL A 156 -12.36 7.25 -0.59
N LYS A 157 -13.23 6.28 -0.83
CA LYS A 157 -13.33 5.01 -0.09
C LYS A 157 -13.40 3.86 -1.07
N VAL A 158 -12.64 2.80 -0.81
CA VAL A 158 -12.78 1.53 -1.54
C VAL A 158 -14.00 0.79 -1.01
N THR A 159 -14.85 0.30 -1.90
CA THR A 159 -16.06 -0.44 -1.57
C THR A 159 -15.93 -1.91 -1.99
N LYS A 160 -16.89 -2.75 -1.57
CA LYS A 160 -16.88 -4.17 -1.93
C LYS A 160 -17.16 -4.38 -3.42
N GLU A 161 -17.93 -3.47 -4.02
CA GLU A 161 -18.27 -3.45 -5.44
C GLU A 161 -17.01 -3.22 -6.27
N HIS A 162 -16.17 -2.23 -5.93
CA HIS A 162 -14.88 -2.01 -6.59
C HIS A 162 -14.00 -3.25 -6.57
N ASN A 163 -13.97 -3.97 -5.44
CA ASN A 163 -13.21 -5.21 -5.32
C ASN A 163 -13.78 -6.32 -6.23
N ALA A 164 -15.11 -6.49 -6.26
CA ALA A 164 -15.77 -7.47 -7.11
C ALA A 164 -15.53 -7.21 -8.61
N GLU A 165 -15.62 -5.95 -9.03
CA GLU A 165 -15.35 -5.54 -10.40
C GLU A 165 -13.89 -5.74 -10.80
N CYS A 166 -12.94 -5.38 -9.93
CA CYS A 166 -11.52 -5.65 -10.13
C CYS A 166 -11.23 -7.16 -10.25
N LYS A 167 -11.81 -8.01 -9.38
CA LYS A 167 -11.66 -9.47 -9.48
C LYS A 167 -12.22 -10.02 -10.78
N LYS A 168 -13.38 -9.52 -11.22
CA LYS A 168 -13.98 -9.88 -12.52
C LYS A 168 -13.05 -9.50 -13.66
N LEU A 169 -12.51 -8.28 -13.66
CA LEU A 169 -11.54 -7.82 -14.64
C LEU A 169 -10.28 -8.70 -14.66
N LEU A 170 -9.67 -8.97 -13.50
CA LEU A 170 -8.48 -9.83 -13.40
C LEU A 170 -8.74 -11.25 -13.92
N THR A 171 -9.93 -11.81 -13.62
CA THR A 171 -10.37 -13.11 -14.15
C THR A 171 -10.41 -13.10 -15.68
N LEU A 172 -11.02 -12.08 -16.28
CA LEU A 172 -11.10 -11.91 -17.74
C LEU A 172 -9.72 -11.73 -18.37
N MET A 173 -8.84 -11.00 -17.71
CA MET A 173 -7.44 -10.80 -18.12
C MET A 173 -6.58 -12.05 -17.93
N GLY A 174 -7.05 -13.08 -17.23
CA GLY A 174 -6.27 -14.28 -16.90
C GLY A 174 -5.17 -14.03 -15.86
N ILE A 175 -5.35 -13.04 -14.99
CA ILE A 175 -4.42 -12.65 -13.93
C ILE A 175 -4.89 -13.27 -12.61
N PRO A 176 -4.02 -14.00 -11.89
CA PRO A 176 -4.39 -14.64 -10.64
C PRO A 176 -4.59 -13.61 -9.53
N TYR A 177 -5.50 -13.92 -8.61
CA TYR A 177 -5.63 -13.20 -7.35
C TYR A 177 -5.92 -14.16 -6.19
N VAL A 178 -5.66 -13.68 -4.98
CA VAL A 178 -5.89 -14.39 -3.71
C VAL A 178 -6.71 -13.49 -2.80
N ASP A 179 -7.61 -14.09 -2.04
CA ASP A 179 -8.32 -13.44 -0.94
C ASP A 179 -7.58 -13.74 0.36
N ALA A 180 -7.05 -12.71 1.01
CA ALA A 180 -6.45 -12.85 2.33
C ALA A 180 -7.57 -13.05 3.37
N PRO A 181 -7.33 -13.83 4.44
CA PRO A 181 -8.30 -13.95 5.54
C PRO A 181 -8.42 -12.62 6.31
N CYS A 182 -7.32 -11.89 6.45
CA CYS A 182 -7.25 -10.59 7.11
C CYS A 182 -6.62 -9.53 6.19
N GLU A 183 -5.37 -9.13 6.42
CA GLU A 183 -4.73 -8.03 5.69
C GLU A 183 -3.92 -8.53 4.48
N ALA A 184 -4.02 -7.84 3.35
CA ALA A 184 -3.39 -8.22 2.09
C ALA A 184 -1.86 -8.11 2.17
N GLU A 185 -1.32 -7.08 2.84
CA GLU A 185 0.11 -6.88 3.06
C GLU A 185 0.74 -8.06 3.81
N ALA A 186 0.07 -8.57 4.85
CA ALA A 186 0.52 -9.72 5.62
C ALA A 186 0.54 -10.99 4.77
N GLN A 187 -0.51 -11.21 3.98
CA GLN A 187 -0.59 -12.34 3.06
C GLN A 187 0.45 -12.25 1.93
N CYS A 188 0.74 -11.04 1.41
CA CYS A 188 1.83 -10.81 0.46
C CYS A 188 3.18 -11.19 1.08
N ALA A 189 3.43 -10.75 2.31
CA ALA A 189 4.65 -11.08 3.05
C ALA A 189 4.81 -12.58 3.25
N GLU A 190 3.74 -13.31 3.58
CA GLU A 190 3.77 -14.78 3.70
C GLU A 190 4.15 -15.47 2.38
N LEU A 191 3.56 -15.05 1.26
CA LEU A 191 3.90 -15.59 -0.06
C LEU A 191 5.36 -15.34 -0.43
N ALA A 192 5.91 -14.17 -0.08
CA ALA A 192 7.29 -13.81 -0.34
C ALA A 192 8.26 -14.60 0.54
N LYS A 193 8.00 -14.67 1.86
CA LYS A 193 8.78 -15.45 2.83
C LYS A 193 8.91 -16.91 2.44
N LYS A 194 7.83 -17.51 1.95
CA LYS A 194 7.80 -18.93 1.52
C LYS A 194 8.26 -19.15 0.08
N GLY A 195 8.78 -18.12 -0.59
CA GLY A 195 9.36 -18.23 -1.94
C GLY A 195 8.35 -18.50 -3.06
N LYS A 196 7.04 -18.33 -2.81
CA LYS A 196 5.99 -18.45 -3.85
C LYS A 196 6.03 -17.27 -4.82
N VAL A 197 6.44 -16.10 -4.32
CA VAL A 197 6.70 -14.88 -5.09
C VAL A 197 8.08 -14.33 -4.76
N TYR A 198 8.62 -13.49 -5.63
CA TYR A 198 9.91 -12.81 -5.45
C TYR A 198 9.84 -11.69 -4.40
N ALA A 199 8.73 -10.93 -4.38
CA ALA A 199 8.59 -9.76 -3.52
C ALA A 199 7.11 -9.41 -3.29
N SER A 200 6.87 -8.60 -2.26
CA SER A 200 5.59 -7.90 -2.03
C SER A 200 5.62 -6.53 -2.69
N GLY A 201 4.62 -6.20 -3.51
CA GLY A 201 4.43 -4.89 -4.14
C GLY A 201 3.32 -4.12 -3.44
N THR A 202 3.69 -3.17 -2.59
CA THR A 202 2.77 -2.26 -1.88
C THR A 202 3.48 -0.95 -1.53
N GLU A 203 2.72 0.12 -1.31
CA GLU A 203 3.26 1.35 -0.72
C GLU A 203 3.24 1.33 0.81
N ASP A 204 2.50 0.38 1.40
CA ASP A 204 2.38 0.27 2.83
C ASP A 204 3.64 -0.37 3.44
N MET A 205 4.30 0.38 4.33
CA MET A 205 5.59 -0.02 4.90
C MET A 205 5.46 -1.05 6.03
N ASP A 206 4.24 -1.28 6.52
CA ASP A 206 3.95 -2.35 7.48
C ASP A 206 4.21 -3.75 6.93
N VAL A 207 4.25 -3.94 5.60
CA VAL A 207 4.65 -5.21 4.99
C VAL A 207 6.03 -5.71 5.47
N LEU A 208 6.91 -4.78 5.86
CA LEU A 208 8.22 -5.11 6.44
C LEU A 208 8.10 -5.64 7.86
N THR A 209 7.14 -5.21 8.69
CA THR A 209 6.97 -5.74 10.04
C THR A 209 6.44 -7.17 10.01
N PHE A 210 5.68 -7.54 8.98
CA PHE A 210 5.32 -8.93 8.70
C PHE A 210 6.49 -9.77 8.15
N GLY A 211 7.66 -9.17 7.91
CA GLY A 211 8.89 -9.87 7.54
C GLY A 211 8.97 -10.30 6.08
N THR A 212 8.37 -9.56 5.13
CA THR A 212 8.59 -9.83 3.71
C THR A 212 10.07 -9.74 3.35
N ASN A 213 10.61 -10.66 2.56
CA ASN A 213 12.04 -10.65 2.21
C ASN A 213 12.42 -9.41 1.38
N ILE A 214 11.56 -9.04 0.42
CA ILE A 214 11.73 -7.90 -0.47
C ILE A 214 10.40 -7.18 -0.61
N MET A 215 10.42 -5.86 -0.38
CA MET A 215 9.30 -4.97 -0.65
C MET A 215 9.62 -4.10 -1.88
N LEU A 216 8.65 -3.98 -2.79
CA LEU A 216 8.72 -3.13 -3.98
C LEU A 216 7.71 -1.98 -3.88
N ARG A 217 8.20 -0.76 -3.84
CA ARG A 217 7.41 0.47 -3.95
C ARG A 217 7.49 1.07 -5.34
N HIS A 218 6.47 1.81 -5.69
CA HIS A 218 6.18 2.48 -6.96
C HIS A 218 5.89 1.54 -8.13
N LEU A 219 5.65 0.25 -7.86
CA LEU A 219 5.37 -0.72 -8.90
C LEU A 219 4.05 -0.42 -9.64
N THR A 220 3.03 0.01 -8.90
CA THR A 220 1.68 0.32 -9.40
C THR A 220 1.54 1.79 -9.85
N PHE A 221 2.61 2.58 -9.80
CA PHE A 221 2.59 3.98 -10.20
C PHE A 221 2.49 4.12 -11.73
N SER A 222 2.08 5.32 -12.15
CA SER A 222 2.07 5.68 -13.57
C SER A 222 3.44 5.73 -14.16
N GLU A 223 3.60 5.18 -15.36
CA GLU A 223 4.78 5.39 -16.17
C GLU A 223 5.02 6.89 -16.42
N ALA A 224 3.95 7.67 -16.54
CA ALA A 224 4.01 9.13 -16.70
C ALA A 224 4.75 9.83 -15.53
N ARG A 225 4.74 9.24 -14.32
CA ARG A 225 5.46 9.79 -13.16
C ARG A 225 6.97 9.62 -13.24
N LYS A 226 7.47 8.74 -14.13
CA LYS A 226 8.90 8.45 -14.32
C LYS A 226 9.67 8.15 -13.02
N MET A 227 8.98 7.56 -12.04
CA MET A 227 9.61 7.18 -10.77
C MET A 227 10.19 5.77 -10.87
N PRO A 228 11.44 5.55 -10.40
CA PRO A 228 12.01 4.22 -10.33
C PRO A 228 11.30 3.40 -9.25
N ILE A 229 11.37 2.07 -9.40
CA ILE A 229 10.88 1.13 -8.38
C ILE A 229 11.90 1.12 -7.24
N LYS A 230 11.41 1.34 -6.02
CA LYS A 230 12.23 1.28 -4.80
C LYS A 230 12.11 -0.11 -4.18
N GLU A 231 13.24 -0.76 -4.01
CA GLU A 231 13.38 -2.04 -3.33
C GLU A 231 13.84 -1.82 -1.89
N TYR A 232 13.24 -2.57 -0.96
CA TYR A 232 13.69 -2.68 0.41
C TYR A 232 14.02 -4.14 0.70
N TYR A 233 15.25 -4.43 1.10
CA TYR A 233 15.73 -5.76 1.45
C TYR A 233 15.68 -5.95 2.96
N TYR A 234 14.82 -6.84 3.45
CA TYR A 234 14.54 -6.98 4.88
C TYR A 234 15.75 -7.43 5.71
N ASP A 235 16.51 -8.42 5.24
CA ASP A 235 17.69 -8.90 5.97
C ASP A 235 18.76 -7.82 6.09
N ARG A 236 18.96 -7.01 5.04
CA ARG A 236 19.91 -5.88 5.06
C ARG A 236 19.42 -4.77 5.98
N LEU A 237 18.12 -4.52 5.98
CA LEU A 237 17.49 -3.56 6.88
C LEU A 237 17.76 -3.91 8.34
N LEU A 238 17.50 -5.17 8.74
CA LEU A 238 17.76 -5.63 10.11
C LEU A 238 19.26 -5.55 10.45
N ALA A 239 20.13 -5.94 9.51
CA ALA A 239 21.58 -5.91 9.70
C ALA A 239 22.14 -4.48 9.87
N GLU A 240 21.73 -3.52 9.03
CA GLU A 240 22.21 -2.13 9.14
C GLU A 240 21.62 -1.39 10.34
N LEU A 241 20.38 -1.70 10.72
CA LEU A 241 19.80 -1.14 11.94
C LEU A 241 20.38 -1.75 13.22
N ASP A 242 21.04 -2.92 13.11
CA ASP A 242 21.49 -3.78 14.22
C ASP A 242 20.32 -4.18 15.14
N LEU A 243 19.23 -4.66 14.54
CA LEU A 243 18.01 -5.03 15.24
C LEU A 243 17.58 -6.45 14.89
N THR A 244 17.04 -7.17 15.87
CA THR A 244 16.26 -8.39 15.62
C THR A 244 14.89 -8.05 15.02
N GLN A 245 14.20 -9.03 14.44
CA GLN A 245 12.81 -8.86 13.99
C GLN A 245 11.89 -8.36 15.11
N ASP A 246 12.02 -8.90 16.32
CA ASP A 246 11.20 -8.48 17.47
C ASP A 246 11.46 -7.02 17.85
N GLN A 247 12.73 -6.60 17.86
CA GLN A 247 13.12 -5.21 18.10
C GLN A 247 12.64 -4.27 16.99
N PHE A 248 12.64 -4.74 15.74
CA PHE A 248 12.15 -3.97 14.60
C PHE A 248 10.63 -3.77 14.66
N ILE A 249 9.87 -4.79 15.07
CA ILE A 249 8.43 -4.66 15.30
C ILE A 249 8.15 -3.65 16.41
N ASP A 250 8.89 -3.73 17.53
CA ASP A 250 8.78 -2.76 18.63
C ASP A 250 9.12 -1.34 18.21
N LEU A 251 10.16 -1.16 17.39
CA LEU A 251 10.48 0.12 16.78
C LEU A 251 9.29 0.63 15.96
N CYS A 252 8.67 -0.21 15.13
CA CYS A 252 7.56 0.19 14.28
C CYS A 252 6.30 0.56 15.09
N ILE A 253 6.03 -0.14 16.19
CA ILE A 253 4.96 0.22 17.13
C ILE A 253 5.23 1.59 17.76
N LEU A 254 6.47 1.87 18.19
CA LEU A 254 6.86 3.17 18.75
C LEU A 254 6.77 4.32 17.74
N LEU A 255 7.10 4.06 16.47
CA LEU A 255 6.93 5.03 15.39
C LEU A 255 5.45 5.39 15.17
N GLY A 256 4.56 4.42 15.39
CA GLY A 256 3.13 4.52 15.18
C GLY A 256 2.70 3.64 14.02
N CYS A 257 1.85 2.66 14.34
CA CYS A 257 1.23 1.72 13.41
C CYS A 257 -0.29 1.92 13.39
N ASP A 258 -0.99 1.16 12.54
CA ASP A 258 -2.45 1.23 12.40
C ASP A 258 -3.22 0.45 13.49
N TYR A 259 -2.53 -0.33 14.34
CA TYR A 259 -3.16 -1.28 15.28
C TYR A 259 -3.23 -0.79 16.73
N CYS A 260 -2.40 0.17 17.12
CA CYS A 260 -2.43 0.77 18.45
C CYS A 260 -1.87 2.20 18.39
N ASP A 261 -2.12 2.99 19.43
CA ASP A 261 -1.50 4.31 19.55
C ASP A 261 0.03 4.21 19.75
N SER A 262 0.71 5.35 19.72
CA SER A 262 2.14 5.46 20.03
C SER A 262 2.40 6.46 21.15
N ILE A 263 3.60 6.43 21.74
CA ILE A 263 3.96 7.32 22.84
C ILE A 263 4.14 8.74 22.33
N ARG A 264 3.30 9.67 22.82
CA ARG A 264 3.35 11.07 22.40
C ARG A 264 4.70 11.69 22.72
N GLY A 265 5.30 12.35 21.73
CA GLY A 265 6.60 13.01 21.87
C GLY A 265 7.81 12.13 21.56
N ILE A 266 7.62 10.83 21.32
CA ILE A 266 8.67 9.93 20.82
C ILE A 266 8.57 9.88 19.29
N GLY A 267 9.49 10.56 18.60
CA GLY A 267 9.61 10.53 17.15
C GLY A 267 10.69 9.55 16.66
N PRO A 268 10.92 9.44 15.33
CA PRO A 268 11.78 8.42 14.74
C PRO A 268 13.21 8.36 15.30
N LYS A 269 13.85 9.51 15.47
CA LYS A 269 15.21 9.60 16.05
C LYS A 269 15.27 9.04 17.47
N ARG A 270 14.28 9.35 18.29
CA ARG A 270 14.24 8.91 19.69
C ARG A 270 13.85 7.44 19.79
N ALA A 271 12.91 6.99 18.96
CA ALA A 271 12.46 5.60 18.93
C ALA A 271 13.61 4.63 18.65
N ILE A 272 14.44 4.91 17.63
CA ILE A 272 15.59 4.06 17.31
C ILE A 272 16.65 4.06 18.41
N GLU A 273 16.93 5.20 19.04
CA GLU A 273 17.84 5.29 20.18
C GLU A 273 17.35 4.42 21.35
N LEU A 274 16.07 4.56 21.72
CA LEU A 274 15.48 3.83 22.83
C LEU A 274 15.46 2.32 22.58
N ILE A 275 15.11 1.88 21.37
CA ILE A 275 15.13 0.46 21.02
C ILE A 275 16.55 -0.10 21.01
N ARG A 276 17.54 0.65 20.52
CA ARG A 276 18.94 0.21 20.58
C ARG A 276 19.46 0.07 22.00
N GLN A 277 19.03 0.96 22.90
CA GLN A 277 19.44 0.96 24.31
C GLN A 277 18.74 -0.13 25.13
N HIS A 278 17.41 -0.21 25.03
CA HIS A 278 16.57 -0.99 25.93
C HIS A 278 16.01 -2.28 25.31
N LYS A 279 16.16 -2.46 23.99
CA LYS A 279 15.84 -3.68 23.23
C LYS A 279 14.36 -4.10 23.18
N SER A 280 13.48 -3.55 24.00
CA SER A 280 12.04 -3.86 24.01
C SER A 280 11.21 -2.70 24.54
N ILE A 281 9.93 -2.64 24.16
CA ILE A 281 8.99 -1.63 24.69
C ILE A 281 8.87 -1.73 26.22
N GLU A 282 8.79 -2.94 26.78
CA GLU A 282 8.68 -3.19 28.21
C GLU A 282 9.83 -2.53 28.99
N GLU A 283 11.06 -2.67 28.48
CA GLU A 283 12.24 -2.14 29.14
C GLU A 283 12.36 -0.62 28.97
N ILE A 284 11.89 -0.08 27.83
CA ILE A 284 11.75 1.36 27.61
C ILE A 284 10.79 1.95 28.65
N LEU A 285 9.62 1.33 28.86
CA LEU A 285 8.59 1.82 29.78
C LEU A 285 9.10 1.93 31.23
N LYS A 286 10.07 1.09 31.64
CA LYS A 286 10.70 1.18 32.98
C LYS A 286 11.66 2.36 33.12
N HIS A 287 12.22 2.87 32.02
CA HIS A 287 13.31 3.84 32.01
C HIS A 287 12.91 5.23 31.48
N ILE A 288 11.76 5.37 30.83
CA ILE A 288 11.30 6.67 30.33
C ILE A 288 10.70 7.53 31.44
N ASP A 289 10.86 8.84 31.29
CA ASP A 289 10.13 9.82 32.10
C ASP A 289 8.67 9.88 31.64
N THR A 290 7.79 9.18 32.35
CA THR A 290 6.35 9.11 32.05
C THR A 290 5.62 10.43 32.21
N LYS A 291 6.17 11.41 32.95
CA LYS A 291 5.61 12.77 33.03
C LYS A 291 5.84 13.54 31.74
N LYS A 292 7.03 13.36 31.14
CA LYS A 292 7.40 13.99 29.87
C LYS A 292 6.81 13.26 28.67
N PHE A 293 6.78 11.94 28.72
CA PHE A 293 6.30 11.07 27.66
C PHE A 293 5.13 10.24 28.19
N PRO A 294 3.91 10.81 28.21
CA PRO A 294 2.74 10.11 28.70
C PRO A 294 2.46 8.89 27.81
N VAL A 295 2.41 7.73 28.45
CA VAL A 295 2.07 6.45 27.81
C VAL A 295 0.56 6.38 27.67
N PRO A 296 0.00 5.91 26.54
CA PRO A 296 -1.44 5.71 26.41
C PRO A 296 -1.98 4.79 27.53
N GLU A 297 -3.17 5.10 28.03
CA GLU A 297 -3.88 4.24 28.99
C GLU A 297 -4.24 2.91 28.30
N ASP A 298 -4.09 1.79 29.02
CA ASP A 298 -4.33 0.43 28.51
C ASP A 298 -3.68 0.15 27.14
N TRP A 299 -2.47 0.68 26.92
CA TRP A 299 -1.77 0.59 25.63
C TRP A 299 -1.53 -0.87 25.18
N PRO A 300 -2.21 -1.38 24.14
CA PRO A 300 -2.19 -2.79 23.79
C PRO A 300 -1.06 -3.13 22.79
N TYR A 301 0.15 -2.65 23.07
CA TYR A 301 1.31 -2.83 22.19
C TYR A 301 1.73 -4.30 22.06
N ASP A 302 1.49 -5.11 23.09
CA ASP A 302 1.73 -6.56 23.12
C ASP A 302 0.84 -7.30 22.11
N GLN A 303 -0.43 -6.91 22.02
CA GLN A 303 -1.39 -7.44 21.05
C GLN A 303 -1.00 -7.03 19.63
N ALA A 304 -0.61 -5.77 19.42
CA ALA A 304 -0.10 -5.31 18.13
C ALA A 304 1.18 -6.05 17.71
N ARG A 305 2.12 -6.27 18.65
CA ARG A 305 3.32 -7.08 18.41
C ARG A 305 2.97 -8.50 18.00
N ARG A 306 2.02 -9.13 18.71
CA ARG A 306 1.56 -10.48 18.36
C ARG A 306 0.94 -10.53 16.97
N LEU A 307 0.12 -9.54 16.61
CA LEU A 307 -0.47 -9.44 15.27
C LEU A 307 0.60 -9.38 14.18
N PHE A 308 1.68 -8.63 14.38
CA PHE A 308 2.78 -8.57 13.42
C PHE A 308 3.58 -9.88 13.32
N LYS A 309 3.75 -10.60 14.44
CA LYS A 309 4.50 -11.87 14.50
C LYS A 309 3.69 -13.05 13.96
N GLU A 310 2.40 -13.09 14.28
CA GLU A 310 1.48 -14.19 14.00
C GLU A 310 0.24 -13.63 13.27
N PRO A 311 0.38 -13.03 12.07
CA PRO A 311 -0.76 -12.49 11.35
C PRO A 311 -1.67 -13.63 10.89
N GLU A 312 -2.97 -13.35 10.83
CA GLU A 312 -3.94 -14.25 10.22
C GLU A 312 -3.74 -14.24 8.69
N VAL A 313 -3.11 -15.29 8.16
CA VAL A 313 -2.82 -15.49 6.73
C VAL A 313 -3.14 -16.93 6.34
N THR A 314 -3.51 -17.14 5.09
CA THR A 314 -3.58 -18.49 4.52
C THR A 314 -2.15 -18.98 4.29
N PRO A 315 -1.78 -20.17 4.82
CA PRO A 315 -0.46 -20.74 4.61
C PRO A 315 -0.10 -20.86 3.12
N ALA A 316 1.12 -20.45 2.76
CA ALA A 316 1.53 -20.34 1.36
C ALA A 316 1.57 -21.68 0.61
N ASP A 317 1.71 -22.80 1.32
CA ASP A 317 1.65 -24.16 0.79
C ASP A 317 0.23 -24.53 0.32
N GLN A 318 -0.81 -23.97 0.94
CA GLN A 318 -2.21 -24.15 0.57
C GLN A 318 -2.64 -23.25 -0.60
N LEU A 319 -1.81 -22.26 -0.95
CA LEU A 319 -2.07 -21.35 -2.06
C LEU A 319 -1.27 -21.75 -3.30
N GLU A 320 -2.00 -22.02 -4.37
CA GLU A 320 -1.41 -22.09 -5.71
C GLU A 320 -1.38 -20.70 -6.34
N VAL A 321 -0.19 -20.09 -6.38
CA VAL A 321 0.04 -18.87 -7.15
C VAL A 321 0.07 -19.25 -8.63
N GLY A 322 -1.11 -19.24 -9.25
CA GLY A 322 -1.28 -19.49 -10.68
C GLY A 322 -0.34 -18.64 -11.52
N SER A 323 0.03 -19.13 -12.70
CA SER A 323 0.75 -18.30 -13.67
C SER A 323 -0.25 -17.45 -14.46
N SER A 324 0.09 -16.18 -14.69
CA SER A 324 -0.69 -15.32 -15.59
C SER A 324 -0.82 -15.98 -16.96
N SER A 325 -2.04 -16.15 -17.46
CA SER A 325 -2.27 -16.79 -18.76
C SER A 325 -2.14 -15.75 -19.87
N CYS A 326 -0.98 -15.72 -20.52
CA CYS A 326 -0.74 -14.83 -21.66
C CYS A 326 -1.77 -15.05 -22.79
N ALA A 327 -2.19 -16.30 -23.02
CA ALA A 327 -3.23 -16.64 -23.99
C ALA A 327 -4.60 -16.01 -23.66
N LYS A 328 -5.04 -16.07 -22.40
CA LYS A 328 -6.29 -15.42 -21.97
C LYS A 328 -6.21 -13.91 -22.06
N LEU A 329 -5.06 -13.33 -21.69
CA LEU A 329 -4.84 -11.88 -21.82
C LEU A 329 -4.87 -11.44 -23.29
N CYS A 330 -4.21 -12.17 -24.20
CA CYS A 330 -4.27 -11.89 -25.63
C CYS A 330 -5.70 -12.01 -26.17
N LEU A 331 -6.43 -13.06 -25.81
CA LEU A 331 -7.84 -13.23 -26.20
C LEU A 331 -8.72 -12.08 -25.70
N PHE A 332 -8.54 -11.66 -24.45
CA PHE A 332 -9.26 -10.53 -23.87
C PHE A 332 -8.96 -9.21 -24.60
N LEU A 333 -7.68 -8.95 -24.89
CA LEU A 333 -7.26 -7.77 -25.65
C LEU A 333 -7.76 -7.81 -27.10
N CYS A 334 -7.78 -8.98 -27.74
CA CYS A 334 -8.37 -9.15 -29.07
C CYS A 334 -9.88 -8.90 -29.06
N PHE A 335 -10.60 -9.35 -28.02
CA PHE A 335 -12.03 -9.09 -27.86
C PHE A 335 -12.36 -7.61 -27.68
N LEU A 336 -11.55 -6.86 -26.91
CA LEU A 336 -11.72 -5.42 -26.74
C LEU A 336 -11.46 -4.59 -28.02
N LEU A 337 -10.80 -5.19 -29.02
CA LEU A 337 -10.45 -4.54 -30.28
C LEU A 337 -11.47 -4.82 -31.41
N LEU A 338 -12.44 -5.70 -31.18
CA LEU A 338 -13.55 -6.04 -32.09
C LEU A 338 -14.80 -5.22 -31.75
#